data_AF-A0A1V1T1J4-F1
#
_entry.id   AF-A0A1V1T1J4-F1
#
_cell.length_a   1.000
_cell.length_b   1.000
_cell.length_c   1.000
_cell.angle_alpha   90.00
_cell.angle_beta   90.00
_cell.angle_gamma   90.00
#
_symmetry.space_group_name_H-M   'P 1'
#
loop_
_entity.id
_entity.type
_entity.pdbx_description
1 polymer ?
#
loop_
_entity_poly.entity_id
_entity_poly.type
_entity_poly.pdbx_seq_one_letter_code
_entity_poly.pdbx_strand_id
1 'polypeptide(L)'
;MKTNFAYLFPLLSLFSAARANFDIYEVAISNSLTPPLYGWVITDAEPSCDEVKNAELRADKDDVSGNKKGFRCKGDCSETGYPSDITELEMNLGAYHFTLYSDRNWDLDTTKGESQGHCYPFPDAEKKCRDGVGEILAFRKFRCDHTDYTASTFQ
;
A
#
# COMPACT_ATOMS: atom_id res chain seq x y z
N MET A 1 22.81 0.99 63.81
CA MET A 1 22.53 1.58 62.47
C MET A 1 22.56 0.47 61.43
N LYS A 2 21.43 0.15 60.80
CA LYS A 2 21.36 -0.74 59.63
C LYS A 2 20.55 -0.01 58.57
N THR A 3 21.22 0.41 57.51
CA THR A 3 20.66 1.04 56.32
C THR A 3 20.11 -0.05 55.40
N ASN A 4 18.81 -0.02 55.13
CA ASN A 4 18.20 -0.83 54.07
C ASN A 4 17.99 0.07 52.86
N PHE A 5 18.81 -0.10 51.82
CA PHE A 5 18.54 0.44 50.50
C PHE A 5 17.61 -0.52 49.77
N ALA A 6 16.35 -0.12 49.60
CA ALA A 6 15.42 -0.81 48.71
C ALA A 6 15.75 -0.43 47.27
N TYR A 7 16.22 -1.39 46.47
CA TYR A 7 16.42 -1.20 45.04
C TYR A 7 15.06 -1.23 44.33
N LEU A 8 14.57 -0.08 43.89
CA LEU A 8 13.53 -0.02 42.84
C LEU A 8 14.18 -0.40 41.51
N PHE A 9 13.86 -1.59 40.99
CA PHE A 9 14.11 -1.92 39.59
C PHE A 9 12.97 -1.34 38.74
N PRO A 10 13.22 -0.39 37.82
CA PRO A 10 12.21 0.01 36.85
C PRO A 10 12.00 -1.16 35.87
N LEU A 11 10.76 -1.68 35.79
CA LEU A 11 10.34 -2.50 34.67
C LEU A 11 10.37 -1.60 33.42
N LEU A 12 11.44 -1.69 32.62
CA LEU A 12 11.45 -1.17 31.26
C LEU A 12 10.49 -2.03 30.44
N SER A 13 9.28 -1.53 30.21
CA SER A 13 8.30 -2.16 29.34
C SER A 13 8.82 -2.03 27.90
N LEU A 14 9.40 -3.10 27.37
CA LEU A 14 9.80 -3.22 25.97
C LEU A 14 8.55 -3.32 25.09
N PHE A 15 7.85 -2.20 24.90
CA PHE A 15 6.89 -2.09 23.81
C PHE A 15 7.71 -2.00 22.53
N SER A 16 7.88 -3.14 21.85
CA SER A 16 8.25 -3.11 20.44
C SER A 16 7.15 -2.33 19.74
N ALA A 17 7.44 -1.11 19.28
CA ALA A 17 6.52 -0.38 18.43
C ALA A 17 6.23 -1.29 17.24
N ALA A 18 5.02 -1.84 17.18
CA ALA A 18 4.61 -2.65 16.04
C ALA A 18 4.65 -1.72 14.83
N ARG A 19 5.64 -1.93 13.95
CA ARG A 19 5.68 -1.26 12.65
C ARG A 19 4.55 -1.84 11.81
N ALA A 20 3.76 -0.95 11.21
CA ALA A 20 2.71 -1.36 10.30
C ALA A 20 3.30 -1.59 8.90
N ASN A 21 2.57 -2.37 8.11
CA ASN A 21 2.91 -2.65 6.73
C ASN A 21 1.62 -2.78 5.92
N PHE A 22 1.73 -2.49 4.63
CA PHE A 22 0.65 -2.70 3.67
C PHE A 22 1.24 -3.00 2.29
N ASP A 23 0.45 -3.64 1.44
CA ASP A 23 0.78 -3.99 0.08
C ASP A 23 -0.13 -3.21 -0.88
N ILE A 24 0.44 -2.77 -2.00
CA ILE A 24 -0.27 -2.05 -3.06
C ILE A 24 -0.40 -2.98 -4.27
N TYR A 25 -1.63 -3.14 -4.76
CA TYR A 25 -1.97 -3.97 -5.91
C TYR A 25 -2.54 -3.12 -7.04
N GLU A 26 -2.13 -3.43 -8.27
CA GLU A 26 -2.91 -3.12 -9.46
C GLU A 26 -3.99 -4.20 -9.59
N VAL A 27 -5.22 -3.82 -9.89
CA VAL A 27 -6.37 -4.72 -9.97
C VAL A 27 -7.08 -4.54 -11.30
N ALA A 28 -7.34 -5.67 -11.95
CA ALA A 28 -8.16 -5.76 -13.14
C ALA A 28 -9.46 -6.48 -12.82
N ILE A 29 -10.59 -5.84 -13.11
CA ILE A 29 -11.93 -6.42 -12.93
C ILE A 29 -12.54 -6.59 -14.30
N SER A 30 -12.69 -7.83 -14.74
CA SER A 30 -13.26 -8.18 -16.03
C SER A 30 -14.58 -8.93 -15.87
N ASN A 31 -15.48 -8.74 -16.83
CA ASN A 31 -16.66 -9.57 -17.01
C ASN A 31 -16.95 -9.72 -18.51
N SER A 32 -17.91 -10.57 -18.86
CA SER A 32 -18.25 -10.85 -20.26
C SER A 32 -19.07 -9.75 -20.95
N LEU A 33 -19.46 -8.69 -20.25
CA LEU A 33 -20.43 -7.69 -20.70
C LEU A 33 -19.82 -6.29 -20.88
N THR A 34 -18.74 -5.95 -20.17
CA THR A 34 -18.12 -4.62 -20.18
C THR A 34 -16.61 -4.71 -20.37
N PRO A 35 -15.96 -3.65 -20.90
CA PRO A 35 -14.51 -3.53 -20.85
C PRO A 35 -14.00 -3.73 -19.41
N PRO A 36 -12.80 -4.29 -19.23
CA PRO A 36 -12.21 -4.43 -17.90
C PRO A 36 -12.04 -3.06 -17.23
N LEU A 37 -12.29 -3.02 -15.93
CA LEU A 37 -11.98 -1.88 -15.08
C LEU A 37 -10.62 -2.10 -14.43
N TYR A 38 -9.83 -1.05 -14.39
CA TYR A 38 -8.48 -1.04 -13.84
C TYR A 38 -8.44 -0.08 -12.66
N GLY A 39 -7.63 -0.41 -11.67
CA GLY A 39 -7.38 0.49 -10.55
C GLY A 39 -6.45 -0.13 -9.53
N TRP A 40 -6.40 0.52 -8.39
CA TRP A 40 -5.44 0.23 -7.35
C TRP A 40 -6.15 -0.10 -6.04
N VAL A 41 -5.59 -1.06 -5.31
CA VAL A 41 -6.08 -1.49 -4.01
C VAL A 41 -4.92 -1.55 -3.02
N ILE A 42 -5.20 -1.19 -1.76
CA ILE A 42 -4.25 -1.31 -0.65
C ILE A 42 -4.78 -2.33 0.34
N THR A 43 -3.93 -3.26 0.79
CA THR A 43 -4.27 -4.32 1.76
C THR A 43 -3.15 -4.51 2.76
N ASP A 44 -3.42 -5.06 3.96
CA ASP A 44 -2.38 -5.20 4.99
C ASP A 44 -1.35 -6.30 4.70
N ALA A 45 -1.76 -7.30 3.91
CA ALA A 45 -0.95 -8.46 3.52
C ALA A 45 -1.54 -9.07 2.24
N GLU A 46 -1.08 -10.26 1.84
CA GLU A 46 -1.71 -11.06 0.78
C GLU A 46 -3.22 -11.21 1.05
N PRO A 47 -4.10 -10.61 0.23
CA PRO A 47 -5.52 -10.61 0.50
C PRO A 47 -6.16 -11.93 0.10
N SER A 48 -7.18 -12.32 0.84
CA SER A 48 -8.18 -13.27 0.39
C SER A 48 -9.01 -12.68 -0.76
N CYS A 49 -9.71 -13.53 -1.51
CA CYS A 49 -10.57 -13.04 -2.58
C CYS A 49 -11.73 -12.17 -2.08
N ASP A 50 -12.23 -12.44 -0.88
CA ASP A 50 -13.28 -11.61 -0.30
C ASP A 50 -12.73 -10.24 0.11
N GLU A 51 -11.49 -10.15 0.59
CA GLU A 51 -10.84 -8.86 0.85
C GLU A 51 -10.63 -8.06 -0.43
N VAL A 52 -10.14 -8.66 -1.52
CA VAL A 52 -9.98 -7.95 -2.80
C VAL A 52 -11.32 -7.44 -3.33
N LYS A 53 -12.39 -8.26 -3.26
CA LYS A 53 -13.73 -7.88 -3.73
C LYS A 53 -14.33 -6.70 -2.96
N ASN A 54 -14.08 -6.66 -1.66
CA ASN A 54 -14.65 -5.65 -0.78
C ASN A 54 -13.74 -4.43 -0.59
N ALA A 55 -12.51 -4.46 -1.12
CA ALA A 55 -11.59 -3.34 -1.02
C ALA A 55 -12.05 -2.14 -1.87
N GLU A 56 -11.71 -0.94 -1.42
CA GLU A 56 -11.95 0.27 -2.20
C GLU A 56 -11.05 0.26 -3.44
N LEU A 57 -11.66 0.09 -4.62
CA LEU A 57 -10.96 0.26 -5.90
C LEU A 57 -10.73 1.75 -6.16
N ARG A 58 -9.46 2.15 -6.22
CA ARG A 58 -9.06 3.54 -6.47
C ARG A 58 -8.60 3.70 -7.91
N ALA A 59 -9.16 4.68 -8.61
CA ALA A 59 -8.85 4.89 -10.02
C ALA A 59 -7.41 5.35 -10.23
N ASP A 60 -6.82 4.88 -11.33
CA ASP A 60 -5.65 5.50 -11.95
C ASP A 60 -6.05 6.82 -12.63
N LYS A 61 -5.23 7.86 -12.48
CA LYS A 61 -5.49 9.24 -12.92
C LYS A 61 -4.20 9.92 -13.36
N ASP A 62 -4.35 10.82 -14.33
CA ASP A 62 -3.25 11.69 -14.76
C ASP A 62 -2.83 12.72 -13.69
N ASP A 63 -3.71 13.02 -12.74
CA ASP A 63 -3.50 14.00 -11.67
C ASP A 63 -4.29 13.63 -10.42
N VAL A 64 -3.57 13.54 -9.29
CA VAL A 64 -4.10 13.26 -7.96
C VAL A 64 -3.83 14.40 -6.96
N SER A 65 -3.55 15.61 -7.44
CA SER A 65 -3.32 16.78 -6.60
C SER A 65 -4.61 17.32 -5.95
N GLY A 66 -4.44 18.04 -4.83
CA GLY A 66 -5.54 18.69 -4.11
C GLY A 66 -6.55 17.68 -3.57
N ASN A 67 -7.81 17.76 -4.01
CA ASN A 67 -8.90 16.88 -3.57
C ASN A 67 -9.14 15.67 -4.50
N LYS A 68 -8.25 15.43 -5.48
CA LYS A 68 -8.41 14.37 -6.47
C LYS A 68 -7.85 13.04 -5.93
N LYS A 69 -8.67 12.31 -5.18
CA LYS A 69 -8.30 10.97 -4.69
C LYS A 69 -8.02 9.97 -5.81
N GLY A 70 -7.07 9.09 -5.63
CA GLY A 70 -6.70 8.06 -6.59
C GLY A 70 -5.21 7.78 -6.59
N PHE A 71 -4.75 7.11 -7.64
CA PHE A 71 -3.35 6.89 -7.92
C PHE A 71 -2.97 7.56 -9.24
N ARG A 72 -1.72 7.98 -9.34
CA ARG A 72 -1.09 8.35 -10.59
C ARG A 72 0.20 7.55 -10.71
N CYS A 73 0.32 6.82 -11.80
CA CYS A 73 1.48 5.99 -12.05
C CYS A 73 2.25 6.46 -13.30
N LYS A 74 3.59 6.39 -13.23
CA LYS A 74 4.48 6.63 -14.38
C LYS A 74 5.47 5.49 -14.56
N GLY A 75 5.81 5.18 -15.80
CA GLY A 75 6.62 4.02 -16.17
C GLY A 75 5.73 2.92 -16.72
N ASP A 76 6.09 1.66 -16.50
CA ASP A 76 5.21 0.53 -16.85
C ASP A 76 4.30 0.16 -15.67
N CYS A 77 3.10 0.72 -15.70
CA CYS A 77 2.03 0.49 -14.72
C CYS A 77 1.05 -0.58 -15.19
N SER A 78 1.35 -1.31 -16.27
CA SER A 78 0.46 -2.35 -16.76
C SER A 78 0.36 -3.50 -15.75
N GLU A 79 -0.74 -4.24 -15.79
CA GLU A 79 -0.97 -5.45 -14.98
C GLU A 79 0.26 -6.39 -14.97
N THR A 80 0.81 -6.64 -16.17
CA THR A 80 1.94 -7.54 -16.41
C THR A 80 3.31 -6.87 -16.27
N GLY A 81 3.35 -5.54 -16.15
CA GLY A 81 4.58 -4.78 -15.98
C GLY A 81 5.26 -5.08 -14.65
N TYR A 82 6.59 -5.19 -14.65
CA TYR A 82 7.34 -5.40 -13.42
C TYR A 82 7.30 -4.11 -12.57
N PRO A 83 7.10 -4.20 -11.24
CA PRO A 83 7.01 -3.00 -10.42
C PRO A 83 8.31 -2.17 -10.38
N SER A 84 9.44 -2.77 -10.74
CA SER A 84 10.73 -2.07 -10.91
C SER A 84 10.77 -1.13 -12.12
N ASP A 85 9.85 -1.31 -13.08
CA ASP A 85 9.74 -0.45 -14.28
C ASP A 85 8.78 0.73 -14.05
N ILE A 86 8.11 0.76 -12.91
CA ILE A 86 7.46 1.97 -12.39
C ILE A 86 8.59 2.93 -11.98
N THR A 87 8.39 4.21 -12.28
CA THR A 87 9.33 5.28 -11.93
C THR A 87 8.77 6.20 -10.86
N GLU A 88 7.44 6.32 -10.82
CA GLU A 88 6.72 7.14 -9.87
C GLU A 88 5.35 6.52 -9.61
N LEU A 89 4.97 6.40 -8.33
CA LEU A 89 3.62 6.06 -7.91
C LEU A 89 3.16 7.07 -6.87
N GLU A 90 2.26 7.97 -7.28
CA GLU A 90 1.67 8.98 -6.43
C GLU A 90 0.28 8.53 -6.00
N MET A 91 -0.06 8.66 -4.71
CA MET A 91 -1.33 8.24 -4.16
C MET A 91 -1.94 9.35 -3.30
N ASN A 92 -3.17 9.75 -3.62
CA ASN A 92 -3.97 10.64 -2.79
C ASN A 92 -5.15 9.86 -2.20
N LEU A 93 -5.08 9.64 -0.90
CA LEU A 93 -6.03 8.85 -0.11
C LEU A 93 -6.90 9.76 0.78
N GLY A 94 -6.98 11.07 0.46
CA GLY A 94 -7.71 12.06 1.23
C GLY A 94 -6.82 12.78 2.24
N ALA A 95 -6.82 12.32 3.50
CA ALA A 95 -5.97 12.92 4.53
C ALA A 95 -4.48 12.58 4.34
N TYR A 96 -4.20 11.55 3.55
CA TYR A 96 -2.86 11.03 3.29
C TYR A 96 -2.52 11.17 1.81
N HIS A 97 -1.35 11.71 1.52
CA HIS A 97 -0.86 11.89 0.16
C HIS A 97 0.63 11.59 0.13
N PHE A 98 0.98 10.53 -0.59
CA PHE A 98 2.34 10.04 -0.70
C PHE A 98 2.78 9.89 -2.15
N THR A 99 4.10 9.87 -2.36
CA THR A 99 4.70 9.50 -3.63
C THR A 99 5.87 8.56 -3.40
N LEU A 100 5.94 7.52 -4.22
CA LEU A 100 7.07 6.61 -4.30
C LEU A 100 7.88 6.95 -5.55
N TYR A 101 9.20 7.07 -5.42
CA TYR A 101 10.10 7.35 -6.54
C TYR A 101 11.19 6.28 -6.65
N SER A 102 11.41 5.76 -7.86
CA SER A 102 12.45 4.74 -8.08
C SER A 102 13.86 5.28 -7.87
N ASP A 103 14.08 6.57 -8.12
CA ASP A 103 15.36 7.25 -7.95
C ASP A 103 15.60 7.77 -6.51
N ARG A 104 14.63 7.61 -5.61
CA ARG A 104 14.72 7.97 -4.19
C ARG A 104 14.54 6.77 -3.27
N ASN A 105 15.05 5.62 -3.71
CA ASN A 105 15.00 4.39 -2.94
C ASN A 105 13.57 4.04 -2.49
N TRP A 106 12.53 4.40 -3.26
CA TRP A 106 11.16 4.02 -2.98
C TRP A 106 10.62 4.39 -1.58
N ASP A 107 11.15 5.47 -0.99
CA ASP A 107 10.63 5.98 0.29
C ASP A 107 9.18 6.47 0.14
N LEU A 108 8.38 6.27 1.20
CA LEU A 108 6.98 6.72 1.26
C LEU A 108 6.95 8.23 1.59
N ASP A 109 7.26 9.05 0.59
CA ASP A 109 7.41 10.49 0.75
C ASP A 109 6.06 11.20 0.81
N THR A 110 5.85 12.07 1.80
CA THR A 110 4.71 13.00 1.80
C THR A 110 4.86 14.07 0.71
N THR A 111 3.80 14.85 0.49
CA THR A 111 3.85 16.06 -0.38
C THR A 111 4.89 17.10 0.04
N LYS A 112 5.43 17.01 1.26
CA LYS A 112 6.52 17.87 1.77
C LYS A 112 7.91 17.26 1.58
N GLY A 113 8.01 16.04 1.06
CA GLY A 113 9.27 15.30 0.94
C GLY A 113 9.76 14.68 2.25
N GLU A 114 8.88 14.54 3.24
CA GLU A 114 9.18 13.82 4.48
C GLU A 114 8.84 12.33 4.28
N SER A 115 9.82 11.44 4.43
CA SER A 115 9.60 9.99 4.37
C SER A 115 8.82 9.51 5.61
N GLN A 116 7.85 8.62 5.39
CA GLN A 116 6.99 8.02 6.43
C GLN A 116 7.11 6.49 6.50
N GLY A 117 8.18 5.96 5.92
CA GLY A 117 8.42 4.53 5.77
C GLY A 117 9.08 4.25 4.43
N HIS A 118 9.23 2.97 4.13
CA HIS A 118 9.91 2.54 2.93
C HIS A 118 9.01 1.56 2.19
N CYS A 119 8.93 1.72 0.88
CA CYS A 119 8.29 0.73 0.02
C CYS A 119 9.34 0.12 -0.90
N TYR A 120 9.04 -1.04 -1.46
CA TYR A 120 9.91 -1.66 -2.44
C TYR A 120 9.10 -2.53 -3.41
N PRO A 121 9.56 -2.65 -4.67
CA PRO A 121 9.01 -3.61 -5.61
C PRO A 121 8.93 -5.00 -4.97
N PHE A 122 7.71 -5.52 -4.87
CA PHE A 122 7.45 -6.81 -4.23
C PHE A 122 6.43 -7.61 -5.04
N PRO A 123 6.76 -7.98 -6.30
CA PRO A 123 5.87 -8.77 -7.12
C PRO A 123 5.72 -10.19 -6.56
N ASP A 124 4.52 -10.75 -6.73
CA ASP A 124 4.21 -12.15 -6.46
C ASP A 124 3.33 -12.68 -7.60
N ALA A 125 2.98 -13.97 -7.56
CA ALA A 125 1.98 -14.53 -8.46
C ALA A 125 0.67 -13.74 -8.38
N GLU A 126 0.05 -13.52 -9.53
CA GLU A 126 -1.25 -12.85 -9.58
C GLU A 126 -2.31 -13.61 -8.77
N LYS A 127 -3.10 -12.86 -8.01
CA LYS A 127 -4.22 -13.42 -7.27
C LYS A 127 -5.46 -13.38 -8.14
N LYS A 128 -5.99 -14.56 -8.49
CA LYS A 128 -7.22 -14.70 -9.29
C LYS A 128 -8.41 -14.98 -8.41
N CYS A 129 -9.44 -14.16 -8.56
CA CYS A 129 -10.66 -14.25 -7.79
C CYS A 129 -11.86 -14.26 -8.72
N ARG A 130 -12.68 -15.31 -8.63
CA ARG A 130 -13.94 -15.38 -9.37
C ARG A 130 -15.03 -14.59 -8.65
N ASP A 131 -15.76 -13.75 -9.37
CA ASP A 131 -16.91 -13.03 -8.85
C ASP A 131 -18.14 -13.18 -9.75
N GLY A 132 -18.98 -14.17 -9.45
CA GLY A 132 -20.09 -14.57 -10.32
C GLY A 132 -19.59 -14.98 -11.71
N VAL A 133 -19.96 -14.20 -12.73
CA VAL A 133 -19.52 -14.36 -14.13
C VAL A 133 -18.27 -13.56 -14.48
N GLY A 134 -17.75 -12.76 -13.53
CA GLY A 134 -16.54 -11.96 -13.69
C GLY A 134 -15.31 -12.58 -13.04
N GLU A 135 -14.17 -11.96 -13.32
CA GLU A 135 -12.86 -12.28 -12.75
C GLU A 135 -12.18 -11.00 -12.26
N ILE A 136 -11.59 -11.08 -11.08
CA ILE A 136 -10.73 -10.06 -10.51
C ILE A 136 -9.31 -10.64 -10.46
N LEU A 137 -8.37 -9.95 -11.11
CA LEU A 137 -6.95 -10.23 -11.05
C LEU A 137 -6.29 -9.15 -10.20
N ALA A 138 -5.54 -9.52 -9.18
CA ALA A 138 -4.76 -8.59 -8.38
C ALA A 138 -3.26 -8.89 -8.50
N PHE A 139 -2.51 -7.88 -8.92
CA PHE A 139 -1.08 -7.95 -9.18
C PHE A 139 -0.36 -7.14 -8.11
N ARG A 140 0.33 -7.80 -7.18
CA ARG A 140 1.09 -7.09 -6.16
C ARG A 140 2.20 -6.29 -6.83
N LYS A 141 2.25 -4.98 -6.55
CA LYS A 141 3.30 -4.10 -7.07
C LYS A 141 4.32 -3.76 -6.00
N PHE A 142 3.86 -3.26 -4.86
CA PHE A 142 4.75 -2.80 -3.79
C PHE A 142 4.36 -3.41 -2.45
N ARG A 143 5.36 -3.63 -1.61
CA ARG A 143 5.20 -3.75 -0.16
C ARG A 143 5.76 -2.49 0.48
N CYS A 144 5.01 -1.91 1.41
CA CYS A 144 5.43 -0.80 2.25
C CYS A 144 5.58 -1.29 3.68
N ASP A 145 6.75 -1.08 4.26
CA ASP A 145 7.09 -1.45 5.62
C ASP A 145 7.64 -0.26 6.40
N HIS A 146 7.85 -0.50 7.70
CA HIS A 146 8.33 0.51 8.63
C HIS A 146 7.46 1.78 8.67
N THR A 147 6.17 1.64 8.38
CA THR A 147 5.21 2.75 8.38
C THR A 147 4.44 2.80 9.72
N ASP A 148 3.73 3.91 9.94
CA ASP A 148 2.69 4.04 10.96
C ASP A 148 1.28 3.74 10.40
N TYR A 149 1.20 3.20 9.17
CA TYR A 149 -0.04 3.05 8.42
C TYR A 149 -0.35 1.59 8.07
N THR A 150 -1.63 1.26 8.14
CA THR A 150 -2.20 0.00 7.65
C THR A 150 -3.14 0.31 6.49
N ALA A 151 -3.55 -0.68 5.72
CA ALA A 151 -4.62 -0.52 4.73
C ALA A 151 -5.89 0.06 5.35
N SER A 152 -6.23 -0.34 6.57
CA SER A 152 -7.38 0.19 7.32
C SER A 152 -7.27 1.68 7.64
N THR A 153 -6.05 2.23 7.69
CA THR A 153 -5.81 3.67 7.90
C THR A 153 -6.33 4.53 6.73
N PHE A 154 -6.46 3.94 5.55
CA PHE A 154 -6.81 4.64 4.31
C PHE A 154 -8.27 4.46 3.87
N GLN A 155 -9.07 3.70 4.62
CA GLN A 155 -10.48 3.41 4.30
C GLN A 155 -11.42 4.50 4.81
#